data_AF-W4PHE6-F1
#
_entry.id   AF-W4PHE6-F1
#
_cell.length_a   1.000
_cell.length_b   1.000
_cell.length_c   1.000
_cell.angle_alpha   90.00
_cell.angle_beta   90.00
_cell.angle_gamma   90.00
#
_symmetry.space_group_name_H-M   'P 1'
#
loop_
_entity.id
_entity.type
_entity.pdbx_description
1 polymer ?
#
loop_
_entity_poly.entity_id
_entity_poly.type
_entity_poly.pdbx_seq_one_letter_code
_entity_poly.pdbx_strand_id
1 'polypeptide(L)'
;MTVEQINNNPRASVKNVYTRIMEDLNEAVTLLTEDRSDKSQVNLNVAYGIRARANLLMNNWQAAAEDAGKALLGYSPYSREAVSKPTFNDARDNDSWLWASIVTEENDIVKSGILNFPSMMCSFTGNGYSPGYAARYINSKLYDQIPETDVRKGWWAEAEEIIENGELVGYDFTKSRNVDWTWKINEGGQDYNIAEYLGWRAPYLNVKFGPYKNIYNNPTNACDFPLMRAEEMILIRLKPLHSRTRMERQQLL
;
A
#
# COMPACT_ATOMS: atom_id res chain seq x y z
N MET A 1 -21.46 -27.78 -15.09
CA MET A 1 -21.28 -28.74 -13.98
C MET A 1 -22.55 -28.73 -13.14
N THR A 2 -22.98 -29.88 -12.61
CA THR A 2 -24.05 -29.94 -11.61
C THR A 2 -23.54 -29.44 -10.25
N VAL A 3 -24.44 -29.11 -9.31
CA VAL A 3 -24.06 -28.74 -7.93
C VAL A 3 -23.23 -29.84 -7.27
N GLU A 4 -23.59 -31.10 -7.51
CA GLU A 4 -22.86 -32.26 -7.02
C GLU A 4 -21.44 -32.36 -7.61
N GLN A 5 -21.25 -32.03 -8.89
CA GLN A 5 -19.92 -31.97 -9.51
C GLN A 5 -19.07 -30.80 -8.97
N ILE A 6 -19.69 -29.66 -8.64
CA ILE A 6 -18.98 -28.52 -8.02
C ILE A 6 -18.50 -28.89 -6.63
N ASN A 7 -19.36 -29.53 -5.83
CA ASN A 7 -19.04 -29.95 -4.46
C ASN A 7 -17.95 -31.03 -4.39
N ASN A 8 -17.73 -31.78 -5.47
CA ASN A 8 -16.75 -32.86 -5.55
C ASN A 8 -15.59 -32.58 -6.53
N ASN A 9 -15.34 -31.32 -6.88
CA ASN A 9 -14.25 -30.96 -7.78
C ASN A 9 -12.88 -31.06 -7.06
N PRO A 10 -11.99 -32.00 -7.43
CA PRO A 10 -10.70 -32.15 -6.77
C PRO A 10 -9.79 -30.94 -7.04
N ARG A 11 -8.88 -30.66 -6.11
CA ARG A 11 -7.88 -29.60 -6.29
C ARG A 11 -6.99 -29.91 -7.51
N ALA A 12 -6.87 -28.95 -8.42
CA ALA A 12 -5.90 -29.02 -9.50
C ALA A 12 -4.46 -28.90 -8.99
N SER A 13 -3.50 -29.39 -9.78
CA SER A 13 -2.07 -29.18 -9.51
C SER A 13 -1.69 -27.72 -9.69
N VAL A 14 -0.64 -27.27 -9.02
CA VAL A 14 -0.08 -25.91 -9.20
C VAL A 14 0.23 -25.63 -10.66
N LYS A 15 0.78 -26.61 -11.39
CA LYS A 15 1.07 -26.50 -12.82
C LYS A 15 -0.19 -26.18 -13.63
N ASN A 16 -1.27 -26.95 -13.44
CA ASN A 16 -2.51 -26.75 -14.19
C ASN A 16 -3.17 -25.41 -13.85
N VAL A 17 -3.07 -24.96 -12.59
CA VAL A 17 -3.55 -23.64 -12.19
C VAL A 17 -2.79 -22.53 -12.91
N TYR A 18 -1.45 -22.59 -12.95
CA TYR A 18 -0.65 -21.59 -13.68
C TYR A 18 -0.82 -21.66 -15.20
N THR A 19 -1.00 -22.85 -15.78
CA THR A 19 -1.38 -22.97 -17.20
C THR A 19 -2.64 -22.18 -17.47
N ARG A 20 -3.70 -22.36 -16.66
CA ARG A 20 -4.95 -21.64 -16.83
C ARG A 20 -4.80 -20.12 -16.65
N ILE A 21 -4.09 -19.70 -15.60
CA ILE A 21 -3.78 -18.27 -15.36
C ILE A 21 -3.11 -17.65 -16.59
N MET A 22 -2.12 -18.34 -17.17
CA MET A 22 -1.38 -17.81 -18.31
C MET A 22 -2.20 -17.81 -19.60
N GLU A 23 -3.05 -18.81 -19.83
CA GLU A 23 -4.00 -18.81 -20.95
C GLU A 23 -4.91 -17.58 -20.88
N ASP A 24 -5.58 -17.36 -19.74
CA ASP A 24 -6.50 -16.25 -19.55
C ASP A 24 -5.78 -14.88 -19.68
N LEU A 25 -4.56 -14.75 -19.14
CA LEU A 25 -3.78 -13.50 -19.25
C LEU A 25 -3.21 -13.28 -20.66
N ASN A 26 -2.85 -14.34 -21.37
CA ASN A 26 -2.40 -14.24 -22.76
C ASN A 26 -3.52 -13.78 -23.68
N GLU A 27 -4.74 -14.28 -23.47
CA GLU A 27 -5.93 -13.81 -24.17
C GLU A 27 -6.26 -12.36 -23.77
N ALA A 28 -6.24 -12.03 -22.48
CA ALA A 28 -6.57 -10.68 -22.01
C ALA A 28 -5.70 -9.59 -22.66
N VAL A 29 -4.39 -9.81 -22.81
CA VAL A 29 -3.50 -8.81 -23.43
C VAL A 29 -3.70 -8.63 -24.94
N THR A 30 -4.43 -9.53 -25.62
CA THR A 30 -4.79 -9.35 -27.03
C THR A 30 -6.13 -8.65 -27.19
N LEU A 31 -7.02 -8.77 -26.20
CA LEU A 31 -8.38 -8.22 -26.24
C LEU A 31 -8.50 -6.83 -25.62
N LEU A 32 -7.75 -6.54 -24.56
CA LEU A 32 -7.86 -5.28 -23.82
C LEU A 32 -7.11 -4.13 -24.51
N THR A 33 -7.65 -2.92 -24.37
CA THR A 33 -6.99 -1.67 -24.76
C THR A 33 -6.52 -0.89 -23.53
N GLU A 34 -5.87 0.24 -23.73
CA GLU A 34 -5.46 1.13 -22.63
C GLU A 34 -6.65 1.92 -22.04
N ASP A 35 -7.78 1.97 -22.77
CA ASP A 35 -8.96 2.75 -22.39
C ASP A 35 -9.66 2.19 -21.15
N ARG A 36 -10.10 3.10 -20.27
CA ARG A 36 -10.88 2.80 -19.06
C ARG A 36 -11.52 4.07 -18.51
N SER A 37 -12.58 3.94 -17.71
CA SER A 37 -13.20 5.09 -17.03
C SER A 37 -12.37 5.57 -15.84
N ASP A 38 -11.82 4.63 -15.07
CA ASP A 38 -11.07 4.89 -13.84
C ASP A 38 -10.19 3.69 -13.47
N LYS A 39 -9.42 3.82 -12.38
CA LYS A 39 -8.43 2.84 -11.93
C LYS A 39 -9.02 1.59 -11.27
N SER A 40 -10.34 1.47 -11.11
CA SER A 40 -10.99 0.22 -10.69
C SER A 40 -11.01 -0.83 -11.81
N GLN A 41 -10.98 -0.37 -13.07
CA GLN A 41 -11.07 -1.23 -14.23
C GLN A 41 -9.70 -1.79 -14.64
N VAL A 42 -9.70 -3.07 -15.01
CA VAL A 42 -8.56 -3.73 -15.63
C VAL A 42 -8.48 -3.26 -17.09
N ASN A 43 -7.35 -2.67 -17.47
CA ASN A 43 -7.00 -2.34 -18.86
C ASN A 43 -5.77 -3.16 -19.31
N LEU A 44 -5.26 -2.88 -20.50
CA LEU A 44 -4.10 -3.55 -21.08
C LEU A 44 -2.85 -3.46 -20.18
N ASN A 45 -2.54 -2.29 -19.60
CA ASN A 45 -1.39 -2.14 -18.70
C ASN A 45 -1.55 -3.00 -17.43
N VAL A 46 -2.76 -3.07 -16.88
CA VAL A 46 -3.06 -3.92 -15.71
C VAL A 46 -2.91 -5.41 -16.08
N ALA A 47 -3.40 -5.84 -17.24
CA ALA A 47 -3.23 -7.21 -17.70
C ALA A 47 -1.75 -7.59 -17.86
N TYR A 48 -0.94 -6.70 -18.45
CA TYR A 48 0.52 -6.86 -18.49
C TYR A 48 1.12 -6.94 -17.09
N GLY A 49 0.71 -6.10 -16.15
CA GLY A 49 1.24 -6.13 -14.78
C GLY A 49 0.88 -7.40 -14.01
N ILE A 50 -0.33 -7.93 -14.19
CA ILE A 50 -0.73 -9.23 -13.58
C ILE A 50 0.09 -10.35 -14.21
N ARG A 51 0.28 -10.34 -15.53
CA ARG A 51 1.10 -11.35 -16.22
C ARG A 51 2.58 -11.24 -15.84
N ALA A 52 3.09 -10.04 -15.60
CA ALA A 52 4.42 -9.81 -15.04
C ALA A 52 4.59 -10.49 -13.68
N ARG A 53 3.61 -10.33 -12.77
CA ARG A 53 3.60 -11.02 -11.46
C ARG A 53 3.56 -12.54 -11.61
N ALA A 54 2.70 -13.06 -12.49
CA ALA A 54 2.59 -14.50 -12.74
C ALA A 54 3.91 -15.08 -13.28
N ASN A 55 4.49 -14.44 -14.30
CA ASN A 55 5.79 -14.81 -14.85
C ASN A 55 6.91 -14.74 -13.79
N LEU A 56 6.89 -13.72 -12.92
CA LEU A 56 7.84 -13.61 -11.83
C LEU A 56 7.76 -14.79 -10.86
N LEU A 57 6.55 -15.20 -10.46
CA LEU A 57 6.32 -16.30 -9.53
C LEU A 57 6.67 -17.66 -10.14
N MET A 58 6.57 -17.79 -11.47
CA MET A 58 7.01 -18.98 -12.22
C MET A 58 8.52 -18.98 -12.53
N ASN A 59 9.26 -17.96 -12.09
CA ASN A 59 10.69 -17.76 -12.42
C ASN A 59 10.97 -17.50 -13.92
N ASN A 60 9.98 -17.06 -14.68
CA ASN A 60 10.12 -16.64 -16.08
C ASN A 60 10.63 -15.19 -16.14
N TRP A 61 11.86 -14.96 -15.68
CA TRP A 61 12.39 -13.63 -15.38
C TRP A 61 12.34 -12.65 -16.55
N GLN A 62 12.74 -13.10 -17.73
CA GLN A 62 12.75 -12.26 -18.93
C GLN A 62 11.33 -11.81 -19.30
N ALA A 63 10.40 -12.76 -19.41
CA ALA A 63 9.00 -12.45 -19.72
C ALA A 63 8.37 -11.54 -18.65
N ALA A 64 8.69 -11.74 -17.38
CA ALA A 64 8.23 -10.88 -16.29
C ALA A 64 8.70 -9.43 -16.46
N ALA A 65 9.96 -9.23 -16.85
CA ALA A 65 10.51 -7.88 -17.05
C ALA A 65 10.00 -7.20 -18.32
N GLU A 66 9.80 -7.96 -19.40
CA GLU A 66 9.18 -7.47 -20.63
C GLU A 66 7.73 -7.03 -20.38
N ASP A 67 6.93 -7.86 -19.71
CA ASP A 67 5.56 -7.52 -19.33
C ASP A 67 5.51 -6.32 -18.37
N ALA A 68 6.39 -6.27 -17.37
CA ALA A 68 6.47 -5.11 -16.47
C ALA A 68 6.84 -3.82 -17.21
N GLY A 69 7.71 -3.90 -18.22
CA GLY A 69 8.05 -2.78 -19.09
C GLY A 69 6.84 -2.26 -19.87
N LYS A 70 5.99 -3.15 -20.39
CA LYS A 70 4.74 -2.77 -21.07
C LYS A 70 3.69 -2.21 -20.10
N ALA A 71 3.56 -2.79 -18.91
CA ALA A 71 2.67 -2.30 -17.86
C ALA A 71 3.00 -0.85 -17.45
N LEU A 72 4.29 -0.47 -17.48
CA LEU A 72 4.76 0.85 -17.09
C LEU A 72 4.51 1.98 -18.10
N LEU A 73 4.13 1.67 -19.34
CA LEU A 73 3.92 2.71 -20.35
C LEU A 73 2.81 3.68 -19.89
N GLY A 74 3.15 4.97 -19.80
CA GLY A 74 2.23 6.02 -19.32
C GLY A 74 2.14 6.17 -17.80
N TYR A 75 2.93 5.43 -17.01
CA TYR A 75 2.93 5.50 -15.54
C TYR A 75 4.28 5.95 -15.00
N SER A 76 4.26 6.71 -13.89
CA SER A 76 5.46 7.22 -13.23
C SER A 76 5.41 6.95 -11.73
N PRO A 77 6.54 6.57 -11.10
CA PRO A 77 6.57 6.40 -9.65
C PRO A 77 6.30 7.73 -8.94
N TYR A 78 5.85 7.66 -7.69
CA TYR A 78 5.73 8.85 -6.86
C TYR A 78 7.08 9.57 -6.71
N SER A 79 7.02 10.89 -6.65
CA SER A 79 8.15 11.69 -6.18
C SER A 79 8.39 11.44 -4.69
N ARG A 80 9.62 11.70 -4.23
CA ARG A 80 9.99 11.62 -2.81
C ARG A 80 9.12 12.54 -1.95
N GLU A 81 8.86 13.75 -2.43
CA GLU A 81 8.03 14.74 -1.73
C GLU A 81 6.59 14.27 -1.58
N ALA A 82 5.99 13.70 -2.63
CA ALA A 82 4.60 13.23 -2.61
C ALA A 82 4.35 12.13 -1.55
N VAL A 83 5.39 11.38 -1.18
CA VAL A 83 5.33 10.32 -0.16
C VAL A 83 6.02 10.68 1.16
N SER A 84 6.39 11.95 1.36
CA SER A 84 6.92 12.47 2.63
C SER A 84 5.81 12.98 3.57
N LYS A 85 4.64 12.36 3.49
CA LYS A 85 3.44 12.61 4.31
C LYS A 85 2.54 11.37 4.24
N PRO A 86 1.53 11.23 5.12
CA PRO A 86 0.58 10.13 5.01
C PRO A 86 -0.12 10.25 3.67
N THR A 87 -0.18 9.15 2.93
CA THR A 87 -0.59 9.13 1.51
C THR A 87 -1.24 7.78 1.18
N PHE A 88 -1.35 7.44 -0.10
CA PHE A 88 -1.97 6.20 -0.58
C PHE A 88 -3.45 6.01 -0.20
N ASN A 89 -4.24 7.09 -0.24
CA ASN A 89 -5.65 7.12 0.11
C ASN A 89 -6.58 7.67 -1.00
N ASP A 90 -6.01 8.09 -2.13
CA ASP A 90 -6.75 8.61 -3.29
C ASP A 90 -6.08 8.13 -4.59
N ALA A 91 -6.85 7.47 -5.44
CA ALA A 91 -6.35 6.94 -6.71
C ALA A 91 -6.19 8.00 -7.80
N ARG A 92 -6.85 9.16 -7.68
CA ARG A 92 -6.94 10.17 -8.75
C ARG A 92 -5.70 11.03 -8.88
N ASP A 93 -5.04 11.34 -7.77
CA ASP A 93 -3.94 12.31 -7.73
C ASP A 93 -2.56 11.62 -7.78
N ASN A 94 -2.33 10.79 -8.80
CA ASN A 94 -1.01 10.21 -9.08
C ASN A 94 -0.96 9.45 -10.42
N ASP A 95 0.24 9.34 -11.00
CA ASP A 95 0.52 8.46 -12.15
C ASP A 95 1.16 7.13 -11.73
N SER A 96 1.26 6.87 -10.42
CA SER A 96 1.90 5.69 -9.87
C SER A 96 0.97 4.48 -9.88
N TRP A 97 -0.34 4.67 -9.67
CA TRP A 97 -1.27 3.57 -9.50
C TRP A 97 -1.79 3.08 -10.86
N LEU A 98 -1.48 1.83 -11.18
CA LEU A 98 -1.99 1.14 -12.36
C LEU A 98 -3.38 0.59 -12.11
N TRP A 99 -3.65 0.06 -10.92
CA TRP A 99 -4.93 -0.55 -10.56
C TRP A 99 -5.23 -0.28 -9.09
N ALA A 100 -6.49 0.01 -8.77
CA ALA A 100 -6.90 0.43 -7.43
C ALA A 100 -8.31 -0.06 -7.09
N SER A 101 -8.58 -0.19 -5.80
CA SER A 101 -9.96 -0.23 -5.31
C SER A 101 -10.41 1.21 -5.11
N ILE A 102 -11.49 1.60 -5.80
CA ILE A 102 -12.12 2.91 -5.67
C ILE A 102 -13.24 2.81 -4.65
N VAL A 103 -13.17 3.61 -3.60
CA VAL A 103 -14.07 3.54 -2.44
C VAL A 103 -14.76 4.88 -2.25
N THR A 104 -16.07 4.83 -2.14
CA THR A 104 -16.96 5.97 -1.89
C THR A 104 -17.65 5.80 -0.55
N GLU A 105 -18.17 6.90 -0.01
CA GLU A 105 -18.94 6.90 1.25
C GLU A 105 -20.17 5.98 1.19
N GLU A 106 -20.67 5.67 -0.02
CA GLU A 106 -21.86 4.85 -0.23
C GLU A 106 -21.60 3.34 -0.26
N ASN A 107 -20.33 2.90 -0.33
CA ASN A 107 -20.02 1.48 -0.38
C ASN A 107 -20.32 0.78 0.95
N ASP A 108 -20.80 -0.46 0.90
CA ASP A 108 -21.16 -1.25 2.09
C ASP A 108 -20.01 -1.41 3.09
N ILE A 109 -18.77 -1.54 2.58
CA ILE A 109 -17.57 -1.62 3.41
C ILE A 109 -17.32 -0.33 4.22
N VAL A 110 -17.77 0.83 3.73
CA VAL A 110 -17.71 2.10 4.46
C VAL A 110 -18.86 2.18 5.46
N LYS A 111 -20.08 1.83 5.03
CA LYS A 111 -21.28 1.80 5.90
C LYS A 111 -21.16 0.82 7.06
N SER A 112 -20.35 -0.23 6.93
CA SER A 112 -20.00 -1.14 8.02
C SER A 112 -19.17 -0.48 9.14
N GLY A 113 -18.63 0.72 8.91
CA GLY A 113 -17.71 1.44 9.78
C GLY A 113 -16.28 0.92 9.69
N ILE A 114 -16.06 -0.33 10.10
CA ILE A 114 -14.73 -0.86 10.42
C ILE A 114 -14.26 -2.03 9.54
N LEU A 115 -15.08 -2.54 8.62
CA LEU A 115 -14.70 -3.66 7.73
C LEU A 115 -14.11 -3.17 6.41
N ASN A 116 -13.11 -2.29 6.48
CA ASN A 116 -12.44 -1.70 5.33
C ASN A 116 -10.94 -1.47 5.56
N PHE A 117 -10.24 -1.05 4.50
CA PHE A 117 -8.79 -0.89 4.51
C PHE A 117 -8.31 0.17 5.53
N PRO A 118 -8.85 1.39 5.61
CA PRO A 118 -8.41 2.38 6.59
C PRO A 118 -8.56 1.91 8.03
N SER A 119 -9.66 1.26 8.37
CA SER A 119 -9.85 0.70 9.72
C SER A 119 -8.72 -0.24 10.14
N MET A 120 -8.20 -1.05 9.21
CA MET A 120 -7.19 -2.07 9.49
C MET A 120 -5.74 -1.62 9.32
N MET A 121 -5.49 -0.52 8.59
CA MET A 121 -4.14 -0.12 8.16
C MET A 121 -3.78 1.35 8.40
N CYS A 122 -4.73 2.26 8.57
CA CYS A 122 -4.49 3.69 8.69
C CYS A 122 -4.50 4.15 10.16
N SER A 123 -3.33 4.38 10.75
CA SER A 123 -3.21 4.81 12.15
C SER A 123 -3.77 6.21 12.46
N PHE A 124 -4.29 6.92 11.46
CA PHE A 124 -4.93 8.23 11.59
C PHE A 124 -6.46 8.19 11.45
N THR A 125 -7.07 7.03 11.22
CA THR A 125 -8.54 6.93 11.16
C THR A 125 -9.17 7.24 12.52
N GLY A 126 -10.32 7.91 12.51
CA GLY A 126 -11.14 8.10 13.71
C GLY A 126 -12.07 6.93 14.05
N ASN A 127 -12.09 5.89 13.21
CA ASN A 127 -12.93 4.71 13.44
C ASN A 127 -12.24 3.46 12.91
N GLY A 128 -11.46 2.78 13.74
CA GLY A 128 -10.76 1.58 13.27
C GLY A 128 -9.93 0.90 14.32
N TYR A 129 -9.42 -0.27 13.97
CA TYR A 129 -8.52 -1.03 14.84
C TYR A 129 -7.09 -0.52 14.79
N SER A 130 -6.62 -0.05 13.64
CA SER A 130 -5.21 0.30 13.40
C SER A 130 -4.63 1.49 14.21
N PRO A 131 -5.40 2.46 14.72
CA PRO A 131 -4.83 3.53 15.54
C PRO A 131 -4.31 3.06 16.91
N GLY A 132 -5.00 2.11 17.56
CA GLY A 132 -4.67 1.73 18.94
C GLY A 132 -4.92 0.28 19.34
N TYR A 133 -5.83 -0.44 18.67
CA TYR A 133 -6.20 -1.82 19.05
C TYR A 133 -5.36 -2.90 18.33
N ALA A 134 -5.12 -2.71 17.04
CA ALA A 134 -4.37 -3.62 16.18
C ALA A 134 -3.34 -2.83 15.34
N ALA A 135 -2.62 -1.94 16.03
CA ALA A 135 -1.58 -1.10 15.46
C ALA A 135 -0.49 -1.92 14.74
N ARG A 136 0.03 -1.36 13.64
CA ARG A 136 1.05 -2.01 12.79
C ARG A 136 2.39 -1.37 13.03
N TYR A 137 3.36 -2.16 13.51
CA TYR A 137 4.70 -1.68 13.80
C TYR A 137 5.72 -2.38 12.91
N ILE A 138 6.78 -1.67 12.53
CA ILE A 138 7.96 -2.28 11.91
C ILE A 138 8.87 -2.86 12.98
N ASN A 139 9.59 -3.94 12.65
CA ASN A 139 10.65 -4.46 13.51
C ASN A 139 11.80 -3.43 13.62
N SER A 140 12.27 -3.16 14.84
CA SER A 140 13.33 -2.17 15.09
C SER A 140 14.60 -2.43 14.29
N LYS A 141 15.06 -3.69 14.18
CA LYS A 141 16.26 -4.03 13.41
C LYS A 141 16.11 -3.78 11.91
N LEU A 142 14.88 -3.85 11.39
CA LEU A 142 14.61 -3.49 10.00
C LEU A 142 14.52 -1.98 9.84
N TYR A 143 13.94 -1.28 10.80
CA TYR A 143 13.90 0.18 10.83
C TYR A 143 15.33 0.79 10.85
N ASP A 144 16.23 0.22 11.64
CA ASP A 144 17.63 0.65 11.74
C ASP A 144 18.40 0.50 10.43
N GLN A 145 17.96 -0.39 9.53
CA GLN A 145 18.55 -0.57 8.20
C GLN A 145 18.09 0.49 7.19
N ILE A 146 17.06 1.27 7.50
CA ILE A 146 16.58 2.34 6.63
C ILE A 146 17.50 3.56 6.82
N PRO A 147 18.17 4.05 5.75
CA PRO A 147 19.02 5.23 5.85
C PRO A 147 18.22 6.48 6.22
N GLU A 148 18.82 7.42 6.95
CA GLU A 148 18.16 8.69 7.31
C GLU A 148 17.72 9.53 6.11
N THR A 149 18.41 9.39 4.98
CA THR A 149 18.08 10.09 3.74
C THR A 149 16.88 9.49 3.02
N ASP A 150 16.39 8.30 3.42
CA ASP A 150 15.26 7.63 2.80
C ASP A 150 13.94 8.15 3.39
N VAL A 151 13.11 8.75 2.53
CA VAL A 151 11.80 9.32 2.94
C VAL A 151 10.87 8.30 3.57
N ARG A 152 11.05 7.01 3.24
CA ARG A 152 10.24 5.91 3.78
C ARG A 152 10.56 5.61 5.24
N LYS A 153 11.67 6.12 5.78
CA LYS A 153 11.95 6.03 7.22
C LYS A 153 10.86 6.75 8.02
N GLY A 154 10.40 7.89 7.52
CA GLY A 154 9.26 8.63 8.08
C GLY A 154 7.88 7.98 7.82
N TRP A 155 7.81 6.76 7.27
CA TRP A 155 6.55 5.99 7.29
C TRP A 155 6.33 5.24 8.60
N TRP A 156 7.26 5.36 9.54
CA TRP A 156 7.19 4.75 10.86
C TRP A 156 7.42 5.81 11.92
N ALA A 157 6.46 5.97 12.82
CA ALA A 157 6.45 7.08 13.77
C ALA A 157 7.55 6.92 14.81
N GLU A 158 8.49 7.85 14.85
CA GLU A 158 9.52 7.89 15.89
C GLU A 158 8.91 8.44 17.18
N ALA A 159 9.37 7.94 18.33
CA ALA A 159 8.89 8.41 19.62
C ALA A 159 10.01 8.41 20.67
N GLU A 160 10.01 9.41 21.53
CA GLU A 160 10.89 9.49 22.69
C GLU A 160 10.14 8.96 23.93
N GLU A 161 10.81 8.15 24.75
CA GLU A 161 10.22 7.66 26.00
C GLU A 161 10.02 8.80 27.00
N ILE A 162 8.83 8.87 27.58
CA ILE A 162 8.54 9.77 28.70
C ILE A 162 8.71 8.96 29.99
N ILE A 163 9.73 9.31 30.77
CA ILE A 163 10.05 8.64 32.04
C ILE A 163 9.73 9.58 33.20
N GLU A 164 8.87 9.14 34.11
CA GLU A 164 8.55 9.85 35.35
C GLU A 164 8.87 8.95 36.54
N ASN A 165 9.59 9.47 37.54
CA ASN A 165 10.03 8.72 38.72
C ASN A 165 10.76 7.39 38.42
N GLY A 166 11.40 7.29 37.25
CA GLY A 166 12.11 6.09 36.80
C GLY A 166 11.22 5.06 36.11
N GLU A 167 9.93 5.35 35.88
CA GLU A 167 9.00 4.49 35.18
C GLU A 167 8.60 5.08 33.83
N LEU A 168 8.44 4.21 32.83
CA LEU A 168 7.91 4.58 31.53
C LEU A 168 6.41 4.88 31.66
N VAL A 169 6.03 6.13 31.43
CA VAL A 169 4.63 6.60 31.52
C VAL A 169 4.01 6.90 30.16
N GLY A 170 4.82 7.03 29.10
CA GLY A 170 4.31 7.30 27.76
C GLY A 170 5.39 7.52 26.72
N TYR A 171 4.98 8.06 25.57
CA TYR A 171 5.86 8.35 24.45
C TYR A 171 5.51 9.70 23.84
N ASP A 172 6.52 10.52 23.55
CA ASP A 172 6.39 11.75 22.78
C ASP A 172 6.68 11.46 21.30
N PHE A 173 5.65 11.53 20.46
CA PHE A 173 5.76 11.31 19.02
C PHE A 173 6.02 12.60 18.22
N THR A 174 6.05 13.78 18.84
CA THR A 174 6.06 15.07 18.15
C THR A 174 7.32 15.34 17.31
N LYS A 175 8.36 14.51 17.48
CA LYS A 175 9.57 14.51 16.65
C LYS A 175 9.47 13.64 15.40
N SER A 176 8.45 12.79 15.29
CA SER A 176 8.28 11.94 14.13
C SER A 176 8.10 12.77 12.86
N ARG A 177 8.85 12.41 11.83
CA ARG A 177 8.74 12.97 10.49
C ARG A 177 7.41 12.58 9.85
N ASN A 178 7.04 13.34 8.81
CA ASN A 178 5.89 13.06 7.95
C ASN A 178 4.53 12.98 8.65
N VAL A 179 4.41 13.54 9.86
CA VAL A 179 3.13 13.68 10.56
C VAL A 179 2.88 15.16 10.82
N ASP A 180 1.69 15.65 10.51
CA ASP A 180 1.27 17.00 10.86
C ASP A 180 0.92 17.10 12.36
N TRP A 181 1.89 17.56 13.16
CA TRP A 181 1.73 17.78 14.60
C TRP A 181 1.01 19.08 14.97
N THR A 182 0.68 19.91 13.98
CA THR A 182 -0.13 21.13 14.18
C THR A 182 -1.61 20.79 14.31
N TRP A 183 -2.03 19.60 13.87
CA TRP A 183 -3.39 19.12 14.03
C TRP A 183 -3.77 18.96 15.51
N LYS A 184 -4.92 19.52 15.90
CA LYS A 184 -5.48 19.45 17.25
C LYS A 184 -6.90 18.93 17.23
N ILE A 185 -7.23 18.13 18.23
CA ILE A 185 -8.58 17.64 18.49
C ILE A 185 -8.99 18.19 19.85
N ASN A 186 -10.05 19.00 19.86
CA ASN A 186 -10.60 19.53 21.11
C ASN A 186 -11.64 18.54 21.65
N GLU A 187 -11.39 18.00 22.84
CA GLU A 187 -12.34 17.16 23.57
C GLU A 187 -12.42 17.63 25.02
N GLY A 188 -13.64 17.96 25.48
CA GLY A 188 -13.86 18.44 26.85
C GLY A 188 -13.14 19.76 27.19
N GLY A 189 -12.81 20.60 26.20
CA GLY A 189 -12.08 21.85 26.39
C GLY A 189 -10.56 21.69 26.51
N GLN A 190 -10.02 20.49 26.29
CA GLN A 190 -8.60 20.22 26.18
C GLN A 190 -8.23 19.90 24.73
N ASP A 191 -7.06 20.38 24.30
CA ASP A 191 -6.52 20.08 22.97
C ASP A 191 -5.55 18.91 23.04
N TYR A 192 -5.79 17.90 22.20
CA TYR A 192 -4.92 16.75 22.03
C TYR A 192 -4.29 16.75 20.65
N ASN A 193 -3.03 16.33 20.55
CA ASN A 193 -2.46 15.94 19.26
C ASN A 193 -2.99 14.55 18.84
N ILE A 194 -2.75 14.17 17.59
CA ILE A 194 -3.32 12.94 17.03
C ILE A 194 -2.86 11.66 17.73
N ALA A 195 -1.61 11.61 18.21
CA ALA A 195 -1.06 10.44 18.88
C ALA A 195 -1.62 10.29 20.31
N GLU A 196 -1.79 11.42 21.02
CA GLU A 196 -2.45 11.46 22.34
C GLU A 196 -3.90 11.01 22.22
N TYR A 197 -4.65 11.60 21.27
CA TYR A 197 -6.07 11.33 21.08
C TYR A 197 -6.34 9.87 20.68
N LEU A 198 -5.54 9.33 19.75
CA LEU A 198 -5.68 7.94 19.29
C LEU A 198 -4.94 6.93 20.19
N GLY A 199 -4.26 7.41 21.23
CA GLY A 199 -3.61 6.59 22.25
C GLY A 199 -2.47 5.72 21.71
N TRP A 200 -1.58 6.28 20.90
CA TRP A 200 -0.39 5.57 20.40
C TRP A 200 0.55 5.19 21.56
N ARG A 201 1.08 3.96 21.55
CA ARG A 201 1.74 3.36 22.74
C ARG A 201 3.14 2.82 22.53
N ALA A 202 3.69 2.91 21.32
CA ALA A 202 5.05 2.44 21.04
C ALA A 202 5.62 3.14 19.79
N PRO A 203 6.94 3.31 19.70
CA PRO A 203 7.59 3.82 18.50
C PRO A 203 7.43 2.84 17.33
N TYR A 204 7.73 3.34 16.15
CA TYR A 204 7.73 2.64 14.87
C TYR A 204 6.35 2.21 14.37
N LEU A 205 5.31 2.93 14.79
CA LEU A 205 3.94 2.76 14.29
C LEU A 205 3.85 3.16 12.81
N ASN A 206 3.13 2.40 12.00
CA ASN A 206 2.92 2.72 10.60
C ASN A 206 2.10 4.00 10.42
N VAL A 207 2.68 5.00 9.75
CA VAL A 207 2.02 6.27 9.40
C VAL A 207 2.00 6.50 7.89
N LYS A 208 2.17 5.41 7.12
CA LYS A 208 2.23 5.45 5.66
C LYS A 208 0.91 5.87 5.03
N PHE A 209 -0.19 5.36 5.57
CA PHE A 209 -1.52 5.48 4.97
C PHE A 209 -2.24 6.72 5.48
N GLY A 210 -2.69 7.57 4.56
CA GLY A 210 -3.45 8.78 4.87
C GLY A 210 -4.90 8.47 5.25
N PRO A 211 -5.52 9.26 6.15
CA PRO A 211 -6.93 9.13 6.47
C PRO A 211 -7.80 9.75 5.38
N TYR A 212 -9.11 9.52 5.46
CA TYR A 212 -10.04 10.03 4.45
C TYR A 212 -9.97 11.57 4.34
N LYS A 213 -9.88 12.07 3.10
CA LYS A 213 -9.69 13.50 2.77
C LYS A 213 -8.46 14.15 3.42
N ASN A 214 -7.48 13.35 3.87
CA ASN A 214 -6.32 13.81 4.65
C ASN A 214 -6.70 14.53 5.96
N ILE A 215 -7.88 14.21 6.51
CA ILE A 215 -8.36 14.76 7.78
C ILE A 215 -8.06 13.73 8.87
N TYR A 216 -7.19 14.08 9.80
CA TYR A 216 -6.87 13.21 10.93
C TYR A 216 -8.10 13.00 11.81
N ASN A 217 -8.24 11.78 12.35
CA ASN A 217 -9.40 11.35 13.13
C ASN A 217 -10.74 11.38 12.35
N ASN A 218 -10.70 11.37 11.02
CA ASN A 218 -11.91 11.22 10.21
C ASN A 218 -12.45 9.77 10.30
N PRO A 219 -13.70 9.55 10.74
CA PRO A 219 -14.26 8.22 10.95
C PRO A 219 -14.89 7.58 9.70
N THR A 220 -14.97 8.29 8.58
CA THR A 220 -15.71 7.83 7.38
C THR A 220 -15.01 6.69 6.64
N ASN A 221 -13.69 6.57 6.69
CA ASN A 221 -12.93 5.45 6.09
C ASN A 221 -13.15 5.20 4.57
N ALA A 222 -13.56 6.19 3.80
CA ALA A 222 -13.76 6.05 2.35
C ALA A 222 -12.45 6.33 1.57
N CYS A 223 -11.37 5.61 1.86
CA CYS A 223 -10.11 5.76 1.13
C CYS A 223 -9.97 4.72 0.01
N ASP A 224 -9.49 5.17 -1.14
CA ASP A 224 -9.01 4.28 -2.19
C ASP A 224 -7.73 3.56 -1.72
N PHE A 225 -7.43 2.40 -2.28
CA PHE A 225 -6.14 1.74 -2.03
C PHE A 225 -5.56 1.08 -3.29
N PRO A 226 -4.22 1.08 -3.44
CA PRO A 226 -3.58 0.57 -4.64
C PRO A 226 -3.56 -0.96 -4.65
N LEU A 227 -3.96 -1.55 -5.78
CA LEU A 227 -3.81 -2.96 -6.09
C LEU A 227 -2.55 -3.24 -6.92
N MET A 228 -2.07 -2.24 -7.69
CA MET A 228 -0.85 -2.31 -8.48
C MET A 228 -0.26 -0.91 -8.68
N ARG A 229 1.07 -0.79 -8.56
CA ARG A 229 1.78 0.49 -8.73
C ARG A 229 3.02 0.38 -9.62
N ALA A 230 3.43 1.51 -10.18
CA ALA A 230 4.58 1.65 -11.06
C ALA A 230 5.88 1.20 -10.37
N GLU A 231 6.06 1.51 -9.09
CA GLU A 231 7.26 1.12 -8.34
C GLU A 231 7.42 -0.41 -8.26
N GLU A 232 6.32 -1.16 -8.20
CA GLU A 232 6.39 -2.62 -8.26
C GLU A 232 6.85 -3.10 -9.63
N MET A 233 6.30 -2.55 -10.72
CA MET A 233 6.71 -2.93 -12.07
C MET A 233 8.18 -2.61 -12.33
N ILE A 234 8.69 -1.49 -11.79
CA ILE A 234 10.12 -1.17 -11.80
C ILE A 234 10.91 -2.27 -11.08
N LEU A 235 10.51 -2.68 -9.88
CA LEU A 235 11.17 -3.75 -9.13
C LEU A 235 11.15 -5.11 -9.88
N ILE A 236 10.03 -5.47 -10.52
CA ILE A 236 9.92 -6.68 -11.33
C ILE A 236 10.86 -6.61 -12.53
N ARG A 237 10.87 -5.48 -13.24
CA ARG A 237 11.72 -5.25 -14.41
C ARG A 237 13.20 -5.34 -14.09
N LEU A 238 13.60 -4.95 -12.88
CA LEU A 238 15.00 -5.00 -12.42
C LEU A 238 15.42 -6.37 -11.88
N LYS A 239 14.50 -7.30 -11.62
CA LYS A 239 14.82 -8.61 -11.02
C LYS A 239 15.75 -9.48 -11.87
N PRO A 240 15.64 -9.56 -13.21
CA PRO A 240 16.63 -10.25 -14.04
C PRO A 240 18.05 -9.66 -13.96
N LEU A 241 18.20 -8.42 -13.46
CA LEU A 241 19.49 -7.74 -13.33
C LEU A 241 20.19 -7.98 -11.99
N HIS A 242 19.55 -8.68 -11.04
CA HIS A 242 20.22 -9.09 -9.80
C HIS A 242 21.30 -10.15 -10.05
N SER A 243 21.26 -10.84 -11.20
CA SER A 243 22.37 -11.69 -11.69
C SER A 243 23.36 -10.95 -12.60
N ARG A 244 23.15 -9.65 -12.88
CA ARG A 244 23.98 -8.81 -13.76
C ARG A 244 24.88 -7.84 -13.00
N THR A 245 25.77 -7.13 -13.69
CA THR A 245 26.80 -6.28 -13.06
C THR A 245 26.24 -4.96 -12.53
N ARG A 246 26.98 -4.29 -11.63
CA ARG A 246 26.53 -3.04 -10.96
C ARG A 246 26.31 -1.87 -11.92
N MET A 247 27.05 -1.79 -13.03
CA MET A 247 26.90 -0.70 -14.02
C MET A 247 25.60 -0.80 -14.82
N GLU A 248 25.17 -2.02 -15.20
CA GLU A 248 23.91 -2.23 -15.94
C GLU A 248 22.68 -1.85 -15.11
N ARG A 249 22.79 -1.88 -13.78
CA ARG A 249 21.73 -1.45 -12.86
C ARG A 249 21.60 0.08 -12.74
N GLN A 250 22.66 0.83 -12.99
CA GLN A 250 22.68 2.29 -12.79
C GLN A 250 22.09 3.10 -13.96
N GLN A 251 22.00 2.52 -15.16
CA GLN A 251 21.41 3.21 -16.33
C GLN A 251 19.86 3.18 -16.34
N LEU A 252 19.24 2.46 -15.41
CA LEU A 252 17.79 2.28 -15.31
C LEU A 252 17.20 2.88 -14.02
N LEU A 253 18.04 3.52 -13.21
CA LEU A 253 17.71 4.29 -12.00
C LEU A 253 17.81 5.78 -12.30
#